data_AF-A0A9D2FN77-F1
#
_entry.id   AF-A0A9D2FN77-F1
#
_cell.length_a   1.000
_cell.length_b   1.000
_cell.length_c   1.000
_cell.angle_alpha   90.00
_cell.angle_beta   90.00
_cell.angle_gamma   90.00
#
_symmetry.space_group_name_H-M   'P 1'
#
loop_
_entity.id
_entity.type
_entity.pdbx_description
1 polymer ?
#
loop_
_entity_poly.entity_id
_entity_poly.type
_entity_poly.pdbx_seq_one_letter_code
_entity_poly.pdbx_strand_id
1 'polypeptide(L)'
;MEIFRQITEIFSTAPGWVPLIVLPAVVIVAAVLFTLLGGRKAYPFVAVGLGAAGFVLMCCMTALEDAFFYAGLFALLAALLRLLFFIPKPVRHKKATSREQRIYEKFRGEPLTANLVREDVPAKVCCFEEEERTEQPPELSHALSLLDKLRREKLSSSDRLETDVLARTVSALKGRTLTESEKDTLNDCLASVLKLTAKYKL
;
A
#
# COMPACT_ATOMS: atom_id res chain seq x y z
N MET A 1 47.99 -0.81 5.52
CA MET A 1 48.85 -1.78 6.24
C MET A 1 48.84 -1.51 7.74
N GLU A 2 48.98 -0.26 8.19
CA GLU A 2 48.99 0.09 9.63
C GLU A 2 47.73 -0.33 10.41
N ILE A 3 46.54 -0.09 9.84
CA ILE A 3 45.25 -0.44 10.48
C ILE A 3 45.11 -1.95 10.65
N PHE A 4 45.54 -2.72 9.65
CA PHE A 4 45.48 -4.19 9.70
C PHE A 4 46.42 -4.73 10.78
N ARG A 5 47.63 -4.14 10.89
CA ARG A 5 48.61 -4.51 11.91
C ARG A 5 48.11 -4.22 13.33
N GLN A 6 47.51 -3.06 13.55
CA GLN A 6 46.89 -2.71 14.84
C GLN A 6 45.76 -3.67 15.20
N ILE A 7 44.91 -4.05 14.24
CA ILE A 7 43.85 -5.03 14.45
C ILE A 7 44.44 -6.39 14.82
N THR A 8 45.48 -6.87 14.13
CA THR A 8 46.13 -8.14 14.47
C THR A 8 46.83 -8.12 15.82
N GLU A 9 47.42 -7.00 16.25
CA GLU A 9 48.04 -6.85 17.58
C GLU A 9 46.99 -6.84 18.71
N ILE A 10 45.81 -6.25 18.47
CA ILE A 10 44.69 -6.28 19.42
C ILE A 10 44.10 -7.69 19.52
N PHE A 11 44.02 -8.42 18.41
CA PHE A 11 43.52 -9.79 18.42
C PHE A 11 44.55 -10.82 18.92
N SER A 12 45.85 -10.56 18.84
CA SER A 12 46.90 -11.43 19.37
C SER A 12 47.09 -11.31 20.89
N THR A 13 46.68 -10.18 21.46
CA THR A 13 46.62 -9.98 22.93
C THR A 13 45.36 -10.59 23.53
N ALA A 14 44.35 -10.90 22.71
CA ALA A 14 43.14 -11.59 23.14
C ALA A 14 43.33 -13.12 23.11
N PRO A 15 42.65 -13.87 23.99
CA PRO A 15 42.60 -15.32 23.92
C PRO A 15 42.12 -15.79 22.53
N GLY A 16 42.75 -16.82 21.96
CA GLY A 16 42.49 -17.26 20.58
C GLY A 16 41.03 -17.59 20.22
N TRP A 17 40.17 -17.83 21.23
CA TRP A 17 38.73 -18.04 21.06
C TRP A 17 37.91 -16.76 20.86
N VAL A 18 38.45 -15.58 21.19
CA VAL A 18 37.79 -14.28 21.03
C VAL A 18 37.58 -13.92 19.55
N PRO A 19 38.60 -13.93 18.67
CA PRO A 19 38.38 -13.66 17.24
C PRO A 19 37.45 -14.67 16.57
N LEU A 20 37.44 -15.92 17.05
CA LEU A 20 36.55 -16.98 16.58
C LEU A 20 35.06 -16.66 16.83
N ILE A 21 34.75 -15.89 17.88
CA ILE A 21 33.35 -15.59 18.29
C ILE A 21 32.91 -14.20 17.83
N VAL A 22 33.81 -13.21 17.84
CA VAL A 22 33.48 -11.80 17.55
C VAL A 22 32.99 -11.62 16.11
N LEU A 23 33.67 -12.21 15.13
CA LEU A 23 33.30 -12.10 13.72
C LEU A 23 31.92 -12.70 13.40
N PRO A 24 31.59 -13.94 13.79
CA PRO A 24 30.24 -14.47 13.60
C PRO A 24 29.18 -13.70 14.40
N ALA A 25 29.51 -13.18 15.59
CA ALA A 25 28.60 -12.34 16.36
C ALA A 25 28.24 -11.04 15.62
N VAL A 26 29.21 -10.37 14.99
CA VAL A 26 28.98 -9.17 14.17
C VAL A 26 28.06 -9.49 12.98
N VAL A 27 28.21 -10.66 12.37
CA VAL A 27 27.34 -11.10 11.25
C VAL A 27 25.92 -11.37 11.70
N ILE A 28 25.72 -11.95 12.88
CA ILE A 28 24.39 -12.13 13.48
C ILE A 28 23.74 -10.77 13.73
N VAL A 29 24.48 -9.81 14.32
CA VAL A 29 23.97 -8.45 14.58
C VAL A 29 23.62 -7.75 13.27
N ALA A 30 24.48 -7.84 12.25
CA ALA A 30 24.21 -7.30 10.92
C ALA A 30 22.96 -7.95 10.30
N ALA A 31 22.81 -9.27 10.40
CA ALA A 31 21.62 -9.97 9.93
C ALA A 31 20.35 -9.44 10.60
N VAL A 32 20.35 -9.28 11.93
CA VAL A 32 19.22 -8.74 12.69
C VAL A 32 18.90 -7.30 12.25
N LEU A 33 19.91 -6.43 12.12
CA LEU A 33 19.72 -5.05 11.64
C LEU A 33 19.11 -5.02 10.23
N PHE A 34 19.59 -5.86 9.31
CA PHE A 34 19.03 -5.97 7.96
C PHE A 34 17.60 -6.54 7.96
N THR A 35 17.25 -7.40 8.93
CA THR A 35 15.84 -7.82 9.08
C THR A 35 14.94 -6.66 9.52
N LEU A 36 15.42 -5.77 10.40
CA LEU A 36 14.65 -4.66 10.97
C LEU A 36 14.52 -3.47 10.02
N LEU A 37 15.61 -3.11 9.33
CA LEU A 37 15.71 -1.92 8.47
C LEU A 37 15.32 -2.19 7.00
N GLY A 38 15.06 -3.44 6.63
CA GLY A 38 14.55 -3.80 5.29
C GLY A 38 15.63 -3.97 4.20
N GLY A 39 16.91 -3.92 4.54
CA GLY A 39 18.04 -4.05 3.60
C GLY A 39 18.41 -5.50 3.22
N ARG A 40 17.44 -6.40 3.04
CA ARG A 40 17.67 -7.84 2.79
C ARG A 40 18.55 -8.15 1.58
N LYS A 41 18.56 -7.27 0.56
CA LYS A 41 19.35 -7.44 -0.67
C LYS A 41 20.84 -7.15 -0.47
N ALA A 42 21.21 -6.37 0.54
CA ALA A 42 22.60 -6.01 0.83
C ALA A 42 23.30 -7.01 1.75
N TYR A 43 22.54 -7.77 2.54
CA TYR A 43 23.04 -8.80 3.46
C TYR A 43 24.06 -9.78 2.85
N PRO A 44 23.84 -10.40 1.66
CA PRO A 44 24.79 -11.37 1.12
C PRO A 44 26.16 -10.76 0.82
N PHE A 45 26.21 -9.51 0.35
CA PHE A 45 27.48 -8.83 0.06
C PHE A 45 28.27 -8.53 1.34
N VAL A 46 27.56 -8.09 2.40
CA VAL A 46 28.17 -7.82 3.70
C VAL A 46 28.66 -9.11 4.36
N ALA A 47 27.88 -10.18 4.31
CA ALA A 47 28.26 -11.49 4.86
C ALA A 47 29.50 -12.07 4.16
N VAL A 48 29.59 -11.96 2.84
CA VAL A 48 30.78 -12.41 2.07
C VAL A 48 32.00 -11.57 2.42
N GLY A 49 31.86 -10.25 2.53
CA GLY A 49 32.96 -9.36 2.92
C GLY A 49 33.52 -9.66 4.31
N LEU A 50 32.64 -9.84 5.30
CA LEU A 50 33.03 -10.21 6.68
C LEU A 50 33.61 -11.63 6.75
N GLY A 51 33.07 -12.57 5.97
CA GLY A 51 33.61 -13.94 5.89
C GLY A 51 35.01 -13.98 5.30
N ALA A 52 35.25 -13.27 4.20
CA ALA A 52 36.56 -13.16 3.58
C ALA A 52 37.57 -12.48 4.53
N ALA A 53 37.18 -11.39 5.19
CA ALA A 53 38.02 -10.72 6.17
C ALA A 53 38.38 -11.64 7.35
N GLY A 54 37.40 -12.36 7.89
CA GLY A 54 37.62 -13.31 8.99
C GLY A 54 38.50 -14.50 8.60
N PHE A 55 38.33 -15.03 7.39
CA PHE A 55 39.18 -16.11 6.87
C PHE A 55 40.63 -15.67 6.71
N VAL A 56 40.87 -14.48 6.15
CA VAL A 56 42.22 -13.92 6.03
C VAL A 56 42.86 -13.72 7.41
N LEU A 57 42.09 -13.24 8.38
CA LEU A 57 42.56 -13.05 9.76
C LEU A 57 42.92 -14.39 10.43
N MET A 58 42.13 -15.44 10.22
CA MET A 58 42.42 -16.78 10.74
C MET A 58 43.64 -17.42 10.08
N CYS A 59 43.80 -17.28 8.76
CA CYS A 59 45.01 -17.71 8.06
C CYS A 59 46.29 -17.04 8.57
N CYS A 60 46.19 -15.85 9.16
CA CYS A 60 47.32 -15.14 9.77
C CYS A 60 47.61 -15.55 11.22
N MET A 61 46.65 -16.15 11.92
CA MET A 61 46.69 -16.36 13.38
C MET A 61 46.76 -17.84 13.78
N THR A 62 46.24 -18.74 12.95
CA THR A 62 46.08 -20.16 13.27
C THR A 62 46.57 -21.07 12.13
N ALA A 63 46.57 -22.38 12.36
CA ALA A 63 46.83 -23.35 11.31
C ALA A 63 45.79 -23.27 10.18
N LEU A 64 46.19 -23.66 8.97
CA LEU A 64 45.32 -23.64 7.80
C LEU A 64 44.08 -24.53 7.97
N GLU A 65 44.23 -25.67 8.65
CA GLU A 65 43.13 -26.60 8.93
C GLU A 65 41.99 -25.92 9.71
N ASP A 66 42.34 -25.21 10.80
CA ASP A 66 41.40 -24.46 11.62
C ASP A 66 40.71 -23.32 10.84
N ALA A 67 41.44 -22.68 9.92
CA ALA A 67 40.89 -21.63 9.06
C ALA A 67 39.83 -22.17 8.08
N PHE A 68 40.00 -23.39 7.54
CA PHE A 68 39.00 -24.04 6.70
C PHE A 68 37.78 -24.49 7.49
N PHE A 69 37.96 -25.04 8.70
CA PHE A 69 36.85 -25.36 9.60
C PHE A 69 36.03 -24.12 9.96
N TYR A 70 36.71 -23.01 10.26
CA TYR A 70 36.06 -21.72 10.50
C TYR A 70 35.30 -21.22 9.27
N ALA A 71 35.89 -21.28 8.07
CA ALA A 71 35.22 -20.87 6.84
C ALA A 71 33.95 -21.70 6.56
N GLY A 72 34.00 -23.02 6.77
CA GLY A 72 32.86 -23.91 6.63
C GLY A 72 31.74 -23.61 7.61
N LEU A 73 32.08 -23.43 8.90
CA LEU A 73 31.12 -23.06 9.95
C LEU A 73 30.49 -21.69 9.67
N PHE A 74 31.28 -20.72 9.25
CA PHE A 74 30.81 -19.37 8.91
C PHE A 74 29.87 -19.39 7.70
N ALA A 75 30.21 -20.15 6.65
CA ALA A 75 29.37 -20.31 5.47
C ALA A 75 28.02 -20.95 5.82
N LEU A 76 28.04 -21.98 6.68
CA LEU A 76 26.83 -22.65 7.17
C LEU A 76 25.96 -21.70 7.99
N LEU A 77 26.55 -20.92 8.89
CA LEU A 77 25.85 -19.91 9.69
C LEU A 77 25.22 -18.83 8.80
N ALA A 78 25.98 -18.31 7.83
CA ALA A 78 25.49 -17.31 6.89
C ALA A 78 24.34 -17.83 6.02
N ALA A 79 24.40 -19.10 5.61
CA ALA A 79 23.33 -19.78 4.87
C ALA A 79 22.07 -19.97 5.71
N LEU A 80 22.19 -20.38 6.98
CA LEU A 80 21.06 -20.49 7.92
C LEU A 80 20.39 -19.13 8.16
N LEU A 81 21.18 -18.08 8.37
CA LEU A 81 20.66 -16.72 8.50
C LEU A 81 19.97 -16.25 7.21
N ARG A 82 20.52 -16.60 6.04
CA ARG A 82 19.89 -16.33 4.73
C ARG A 82 18.54 -17.03 4.60
N LEU A 83 18.45 -18.29 5.05
CA LEU A 83 17.21 -19.06 5.07
C LEU A 83 16.17 -18.45 6.01
N LEU A 84 16.60 -17.88 7.14
CA LEU A 84 15.72 -17.15 8.06
C LEU A 84 15.07 -15.92 7.40
N PHE A 85 15.74 -15.27 6.43
CA PHE A 85 15.13 -14.18 5.65
C PHE A 85 14.05 -14.66 4.66
N PHE A 86 14.11 -15.93 4.23
CA PHE A 86 13.12 -16.55 3.35
C PHE A 86 11.86 -16.98 4.07
N ILE A 87 11.91 -17.14 5.40
CA ILE A 87 10.68 -17.29 6.19
C ILE A 87 9.86 -16.03 5.93
N PRO A 88 8.68 -16.15 5.29
CA PRO A 88 7.83 -15.01 5.07
C PRO A 88 7.56 -14.45 6.46
N LYS A 89 8.05 -13.24 6.75
CA LYS A 89 7.61 -12.52 7.93
C LYS A 89 6.09 -12.59 7.86
N PRO A 90 5.37 -13.03 8.92
CA PRO A 90 3.93 -12.92 8.94
C PRO A 90 3.70 -11.48 8.56
N VAL A 91 3.07 -11.29 7.40
CA VAL A 91 2.89 -9.98 6.84
C VAL A 91 2.10 -9.29 7.93
N ARG A 92 2.78 -8.48 8.76
CA ARG A 92 2.14 -7.37 9.41
C ARG A 92 1.77 -6.54 8.19
N HIS A 93 0.62 -6.88 7.64
CA HIS A 93 -0.28 -5.95 7.03
C HIS A 93 -0.44 -4.93 8.16
N LYS A 94 0.51 -3.99 8.25
CA LYS A 94 0.12 -2.61 8.29
C LYS A 94 -0.82 -2.55 7.10
N LYS A 95 -2.11 -2.73 7.40
CA LYS A 95 -3.17 -2.18 6.59
C LYS A 95 -2.71 -0.73 6.50
N ALA A 96 -1.96 -0.43 5.44
CA ALA A 96 -1.87 0.91 4.95
C ALA A 96 -3.33 1.16 4.68
N THR A 97 -4.00 1.74 5.70
CA THR A 97 -5.37 2.18 5.61
C THR A 97 -5.37 2.93 4.30
N SER A 98 -6.01 2.33 3.29
CA SER A 98 -6.08 2.93 1.96
C SER A 98 -6.44 4.39 2.20
N ARG A 99 -5.92 5.31 1.40
CA ARG A 99 -6.37 6.71 1.47
C ARG A 99 -7.90 6.78 1.51
N GLU A 100 -8.56 5.84 0.85
CA GLU A 100 -10.00 5.58 0.86
C GLU A 100 -10.55 5.13 2.22
N GLN A 101 -9.87 4.27 2.97
CA GLN A 101 -10.28 3.91 4.34
C GLN A 101 -10.16 5.08 5.30
N ARG A 102 -9.14 5.94 5.16
CA ARG A 102 -9.05 7.18 5.95
C ARG A 102 -10.13 8.18 5.58
N ILE A 103 -10.44 8.30 4.29
CA ILE A 103 -11.54 9.12 3.79
C ILE A 103 -12.87 8.58 4.33
N TYR A 104 -13.10 7.27 4.24
CA TYR A 104 -14.30 6.60 4.73
C TYR A 104 -14.48 6.75 6.24
N GLU A 105 -13.43 6.59 7.03
CA GLU A 105 -13.47 6.82 8.49
C GLU A 105 -13.73 8.29 8.83
N LYS A 106 -13.19 9.23 8.06
CA LYS A 106 -13.42 10.68 8.25
C LYS A 106 -14.88 11.07 8.01
N PHE A 107 -15.54 10.44 7.03
CA PHE A 107 -16.95 10.73 6.70
C PHE A 107 -17.97 9.88 7.45
N ARG A 108 -17.55 8.77 8.07
CA ARG A 108 -18.45 7.89 8.84
C ARG A 108 -18.63 8.34 10.29
N GLY A 109 -17.72 9.17 10.80
CA GLY A 109 -17.73 9.67 12.18
C GLY A 109 -18.60 10.91 12.41
N GLU A 110 -18.99 11.62 11.35
CA GLU A 110 -19.88 12.77 11.44
C GLU A 110 -21.32 12.30 11.22
N PRO A 111 -22.17 12.20 12.26
CA PRO A 111 -23.59 12.04 12.03
C PRO A 111 -24.10 13.26 11.25
N LEU A 112 -24.88 13.02 10.19
CA LEU A 112 -25.61 14.04 9.39
C LEU A 112 -26.62 14.88 10.20
N THR A 113 -26.53 14.85 11.52
CA THR A 113 -27.32 15.65 12.47
C THR A 113 -26.49 16.82 13.00
N ALA A 114 -25.63 17.42 12.18
CA ALA A 114 -25.18 18.78 12.44
C ALA A 114 -26.41 19.68 12.22
N ASN A 115 -27.00 20.12 13.33
CA ASN A 115 -28.18 20.97 13.41
C ASN A 115 -28.34 21.87 12.18
N LEU A 116 -29.30 21.52 11.32
CA LEU A 116 -29.85 22.41 10.31
C LEU A 116 -30.55 23.55 11.04
N VAL A 117 -29.77 24.54 11.48
CA VAL A 117 -30.31 25.87 11.74
C VAL A 117 -30.75 26.37 10.37
N ARG A 118 -32.04 26.16 10.08
CA ARG A 118 -32.74 26.75 8.94
C ARG A 118 -32.59 28.27 9.10
N GLU A 119 -31.68 28.86 8.35
CA GLU A 119 -31.79 30.30 8.06
C GLU A 119 -33.03 30.48 7.19
N ASP A 120 -33.93 31.36 7.63
CA ASP A 120 -35.17 31.70 6.94
C ASP A 120 -34.82 32.33 5.57
N VAL A 121 -34.88 31.51 4.52
CA VAL A 121 -34.75 31.96 3.14
C VAL A 121 -36.02 32.75 2.79
N PRO A 122 -35.92 34.02 2.33
CA PRO A 122 -37.11 34.77 1.94
C PRO A 122 -37.78 34.12 0.72
N ALA A 123 -39.11 34.13 0.73
CA ALA A 123 -39.94 33.51 -0.29
C ALA A 123 -39.60 34.06 -1.69
N LYS A 124 -39.19 33.18 -2.61
CA LYS A 124 -39.08 33.52 -4.03
C LYS A 124 -40.48 33.74 -4.59
N VAL A 125 -40.76 34.98 -4.98
CA VAL A 125 -41.96 35.33 -5.74
C VAL A 125 -41.71 34.97 -7.20
N CYS A 126 -42.25 33.83 -7.64
CA CYS A 126 -42.27 33.45 -9.05
C CYS A 126 -43.46 34.14 -9.75
N CYS A 127 -43.19 35.08 -10.65
CA CYS A 127 -44.21 35.83 -11.42
C CYS A 127 -44.61 35.17 -12.74
N PHE A 128 -44.32 33.89 -12.93
CA PHE A 128 -44.77 33.13 -14.09
C PHE A 128 -45.50 31.89 -13.59
N GLU A 129 -46.71 31.67 -14.11
CA GLU A 129 -47.43 30.41 -13.93
C GLU A 129 -46.57 29.30 -14.56
N GLU A 130 -45.95 28.50 -13.70
CA GLU A 130 -45.31 27.25 -14.10
C GLU A 130 -46.43 26.30 -14.55
N GLU A 131 -46.66 26.24 -15.86
CA GLU A 131 -47.44 25.17 -16.46
C GLU A 131 -46.82 23.84 -16.01
N GLU A 132 -47.60 23.02 -15.30
CA GLU A 132 -47.24 21.66 -14.92
C GLU A 132 -47.09 20.79 -16.19
N ARG A 133 -45.96 20.93 -16.87
CA ARG A 133 -45.53 19.98 -17.90
C ARG A 133 -45.16 18.68 -17.22
N THR A 134 -46.14 17.79 -17.19
CA THR A 134 -45.94 16.37 -16.89
C THR A 134 -45.31 15.70 -18.12
N GLU A 135 -44.15 16.18 -18.56
CA GLU A 135 -43.34 15.47 -19.54
C GLU A 135 -42.55 14.40 -18.79
N GLN A 136 -42.88 13.12 -19.03
CA GLN A 136 -42.09 12.00 -18.53
C GLN A 136 -40.63 12.20 -18.97
N PRO A 137 -39.66 12.30 -18.06
CA PRO A 137 -38.32 12.73 -18.42
C PRO A 137 -37.68 11.70 -19.36
N PRO A 138 -37.41 12.04 -20.63
CA PRO A 138 -36.71 11.17 -21.57
C PRO A 138 -35.23 10.93 -21.16
N GLU A 139 -34.77 11.64 -20.13
CA GLU A 139 -33.37 11.63 -19.66
C GLU A 139 -32.98 10.34 -18.93
N LEU A 140 -33.90 9.75 -18.17
CA LEU A 140 -33.62 8.56 -17.34
C LEU A 140 -33.41 7.30 -18.19
N SER A 141 -34.23 7.11 -19.23
CA SER A 141 -34.10 5.97 -20.14
C SER A 141 -32.80 6.07 -20.95
N HIS A 142 -32.44 7.28 -21.39
CA HIS A 142 -31.18 7.54 -22.08
C HIS A 142 -29.97 7.25 -21.18
N ALA A 143 -29.99 7.71 -19.92
CA ALA A 143 -28.91 7.45 -18.96
C ALA A 143 -28.69 5.96 -18.69
N LEU A 144 -29.77 5.19 -18.55
CA LEU A 144 -29.68 3.73 -18.41
C LEU A 144 -29.07 3.08 -19.65
N SER A 145 -29.42 3.54 -20.85
CA SER A 145 -28.81 3.04 -22.09
C SER A 145 -27.31 3.33 -22.17
N LEU A 146 -26.86 4.50 -21.68
CA LEU A 146 -25.44 4.85 -21.61
C LEU A 146 -24.70 4.00 -20.57
N LEU A 147 -25.32 3.74 -19.42
CA LEU A 147 -24.79 2.84 -18.40
C LEU A 147 -24.65 1.40 -18.90
N ASP A 148 -25.60 0.90 -19.69
CA ASP A 148 -25.50 -0.42 -20.32
C ASP A 148 -24.39 -0.49 -21.39
N LYS A 149 -24.16 0.61 -22.13
CA LYS A 149 -23.00 0.72 -23.04
C LYS A 149 -21.68 0.73 -22.25
N LEU A 150 -21.59 1.53 -21.18
CA LEU A 150 -20.42 1.58 -20.30
C LEU A 150 -20.08 0.20 -19.71
N ARG A 151 -21.09 -0.57 -19.28
CA ARG A 151 -20.90 -1.94 -18.76
C ARG A 151 -20.32 -2.94 -19.75
N ARG A 152 -20.58 -2.74 -21.05
CA ARG A 152 -20.06 -3.62 -22.12
C ARG A 152 -18.60 -3.30 -22.45
N GLU A 153 -18.15 -2.10 -22.10
CA GLU A 153 -16.79 -1.63 -22.34
C GLU A 153 -15.80 -2.18 -21.29
N LYS A 154 -14.51 -2.24 -21.65
CA LYS A 154 -13.46 -2.66 -20.71
C LYS A 154 -13.08 -1.53 -19.76
N LEU A 155 -13.92 -1.31 -18.75
CA LEU A 155 -13.73 -0.32 -17.69
C LEU A 155 -12.66 -0.74 -16.66
N SER A 156 -11.99 0.25 -16.06
CA SER A 156 -11.12 0.03 -14.89
C SER A 156 -11.91 -0.47 -13.67
N SER A 157 -11.26 -1.14 -12.71
CA SER A 157 -11.97 -1.72 -11.55
C SER A 157 -12.71 -0.69 -10.69
N SER A 158 -12.19 0.53 -10.56
CA SER A 158 -12.88 1.63 -9.88
C SER A 158 -14.09 2.10 -10.66
N ASP A 159 -13.93 2.35 -11.97
CA ASP A 159 -15.01 2.87 -12.81
C ASP A 159 -16.14 1.86 -12.98
N ARG A 160 -15.83 0.55 -12.94
CA ARG A 160 -16.85 -0.52 -12.91
C ARG A 160 -17.75 -0.41 -11.67
N LEU A 161 -17.13 -0.20 -10.50
CA LEU A 161 -17.87 -0.05 -9.25
C LEU A 161 -18.72 1.21 -9.28
N GLU A 162 -18.17 2.34 -9.74
CA GLU A 162 -18.91 3.59 -9.92
C GLU A 162 -20.10 3.42 -10.86
N THR A 163 -19.90 2.77 -12.01
CA THR A 163 -20.96 2.49 -12.99
C THR A 163 -22.08 1.63 -12.38
N ASP A 164 -21.73 0.63 -11.58
CA ASP A 164 -22.73 -0.23 -10.92
C ASP A 164 -23.50 0.50 -9.81
N VAL A 165 -22.86 1.40 -9.06
CA VAL A 165 -23.54 2.26 -8.09
C VAL A 165 -24.49 3.22 -8.81
N LEU A 166 -24.03 3.90 -9.86
CA LEU A 166 -24.85 4.79 -10.68
C LEU A 166 -26.06 4.08 -11.29
N ALA A 167 -25.87 2.85 -11.79
CA ALA A 167 -26.98 2.06 -12.33
C ALA A 167 -28.03 1.72 -11.27
N ARG A 168 -27.60 1.41 -10.03
CA ARG A 168 -28.54 1.13 -8.93
C ARG A 168 -29.28 2.39 -8.48
N THR A 169 -28.59 3.52 -8.35
CA THR A 169 -29.22 4.78 -7.92
C THR A 169 -30.22 5.28 -8.96
N VAL A 170 -29.83 5.35 -10.23
CA VAL A 170 -30.72 5.77 -11.32
C VAL A 170 -31.91 4.81 -11.47
N SER A 171 -31.71 3.49 -11.30
CA SER A 171 -32.80 2.52 -11.33
C SER A 171 -33.76 2.67 -10.14
N ALA A 172 -33.27 3.03 -8.95
CA ALA A 172 -34.09 3.25 -7.77
C ALA A 172 -34.95 4.52 -7.87
N LEU A 173 -34.45 5.54 -8.56
CA LEU A 173 -35.14 6.80 -8.82
C LEU A 173 -36.14 6.70 -10.01
N LYS A 174 -36.08 5.61 -10.78
CA LYS A 174 -36.97 5.38 -11.92
C LYS A 174 -38.41 5.09 -11.48
N GLY A 175 -39.36 5.76 -12.11
CA GLY A 175 -40.80 5.47 -11.96
C GLY A 175 -41.43 5.98 -10.65
N ARG A 176 -40.74 6.86 -9.93
CA ARG A 176 -41.25 7.54 -8.73
C ARG A 176 -41.32 9.04 -9.00
N THR A 177 -42.24 9.72 -8.33
CA THR A 177 -42.25 11.19 -8.27
C THR A 177 -41.09 11.63 -7.39
N LEU A 178 -40.13 12.33 -7.98
CA LEU A 178 -38.90 12.75 -7.32
C LEU A 178 -39.14 14.03 -6.52
N THR A 179 -38.67 14.04 -5.29
CA THR A 179 -38.52 15.26 -4.48
C THR A 179 -37.41 16.15 -5.07
N GLU A 180 -37.40 17.44 -4.74
CA GLU A 180 -36.39 18.40 -5.24
C GLU A 180 -34.95 17.94 -4.97
N SER A 181 -34.68 17.44 -3.76
CA SER A 181 -33.38 16.86 -3.40
C SER A 181 -33.00 15.62 -4.22
N GLU A 182 -33.98 14.80 -4.61
CA GLU A 182 -33.75 13.62 -5.44
C GLU A 182 -33.52 13.99 -6.91
N LYS A 183 -34.10 15.11 -7.37
CA LYS A 183 -33.80 15.68 -8.70
C LYS A 183 -32.37 16.18 -8.77
N ASP A 184 -31.88 16.87 -7.74
CA ASP A 184 -30.48 17.28 -7.66
C ASP A 184 -29.53 16.08 -7.65
N THR A 185 -29.86 15.06 -6.84
CA THR A 185 -29.09 13.81 -6.79
C THR A 185 -29.08 13.10 -8.14
N LEU A 186 -30.21 13.11 -8.86
CA LEU A 186 -30.30 12.55 -10.20
C LEU A 186 -29.41 13.32 -11.18
N ASN A 187 -29.41 14.65 -11.11
CA ASN A 187 -28.58 15.50 -11.96
C ASN A 187 -27.08 15.21 -11.75
N ASP A 188 -26.64 15.03 -10.50
CA ASP A 188 -25.26 14.63 -10.17
C ASP A 188 -24.91 13.24 -10.73
N CYS A 189 -25.86 12.30 -10.67
CA CYS A 189 -25.69 10.98 -11.26
C CYS A 189 -25.54 11.08 -12.79
N LEU A 190 -26.37 11.91 -13.45
CA LEU A 190 -26.30 12.13 -14.89
C LEU A 190 -24.98 12.78 -15.32
N ALA A 191 -24.53 13.80 -14.59
CA ALA A 191 -23.23 14.45 -14.82
C ALA A 191 -22.07 13.44 -14.68
N SER A 192 -22.15 12.54 -13.70
CA SER A 192 -21.16 11.47 -13.50
C SER A 192 -21.18 10.45 -14.64
N VAL A 193 -22.36 10.07 -15.12
CA VAL A 193 -22.51 9.19 -16.31
C VAL A 193 -21.89 9.84 -17.53
N LEU A 194 -22.19 11.11 -17.81
CA LEU A 194 -21.63 11.85 -18.95
C LEU A 194 -20.11 11.98 -18.86
N LYS A 195 -19.56 12.17 -17.66
CA LYS A 195 -18.12 12.20 -17.43
C LYS A 195 -17.46 10.86 -17.75
N LEU A 196 -18.09 9.75 -17.34
CA LEU A 196 -17.61 8.41 -17.66
C LEU A 196 -17.74 8.09 -19.15
N THR A 197 -18.85 8.43 -19.80
CA THR A 197 -19.00 8.23 -21.25
C THR A 197 -17.96 9.03 -22.03
N ALA A 198 -17.69 10.29 -21.65
CA ALA A 198 -16.64 11.10 -22.25
C ALA A 198 -15.24 10.50 -22.07
N LYS A 199 -14.94 9.96 -20.88
CA LYS A 199 -13.66 9.28 -20.58
C LYS A 199 -13.43 8.08 -21.49
N TYR A 200 -14.48 7.34 -21.82
CA TYR A 200 -14.43 6.14 -22.66
C TYR A 200 -14.84 6.38 -24.12
N LYS A 201 -15.07 7.64 -24.52
CA LYS A 201 -15.45 8.07 -25.89
C LYS A 201 -16.71 7.36 -26.42
N LEU A 202 -17.73 7.25 -25.58
CA LEU A 202 -19.06 6.69 -25.89
C LEU A 202 -20.08 7.76 -26.26
#